data_AF-A0A1Q3HA41-F1
#
_entry.id   AF-A0A1Q3HA41-F1
#
_cell.length_a   1.000
_cell.length_b   1.000
_cell.length_c   1.000
_cell.angle_alpha   90.00
_cell.angle_beta   90.00
_cell.angle_gamma   90.00
#
_symmetry.space_group_name_H-M   'P 1'
#
loop_
_entity.id
_entity.type
_entity.pdbx_description
1 polymer ?
#
loop_
_entity_poly.entity_id
_entity_poly.type
_entity_poly.pdbx_seq_one_letter_code
_entity_poly.pdbx_strand_id
1 'polypeptide(L)'
;MGIDSVGGSSSSSRSNPASSSGGGLGPTSAASPTASGVGTAQNTVPSRAPAVNFEQSSFDPANSVRSMPALTQPTPVNRMNFERSSFDPAQASASVPGLFDSAPLNPVAQTFTNPLPALPENFESAFKVPKGQLTFDAEGQEERGRYFSRTPHHPTMSSGVTIGRGYDMKHRSTEEVVADLTAAGVPQADAELLAQGAKLTDQAARDFVNRPDVAAIEISQSAQKNLFNTVYDEHEQDMMRIANGPSQLEAYGQVDWENLDPAILDLAVDLRFRGDYTPLTRKEVQPLIVNNDLQGLYDLFSNEDKMVNEWNVPRDRFEQRRDYLANALAEQAAAR
;
A
#
# COMPACT_ATOMS: atom_id res chain seq x y z
N MET A 1 24.53 -21.10 -58.00
CA MET A 1 23.40 -21.62 -58.80
C MET A 1 22.27 -21.83 -57.79
N GLY A 2 21.38 -20.88 -57.51
CA GLY A 2 20.56 -20.07 -58.41
C GLY A 2 19.31 -20.87 -58.77
N ILE A 3 18.18 -20.63 -58.09
CA ILE A 3 16.92 -20.10 -58.67
C ILE A 3 15.78 -20.13 -57.62
N ASP A 4 15.13 -18.97 -57.49
CA ASP A 4 13.81 -18.73 -56.88
C ASP A 4 12.66 -19.33 -57.72
N SER A 5 11.46 -19.49 -57.15
CA SER A 5 10.21 -18.96 -57.75
C SER A 5 8.91 -19.24 -56.97
N VAL A 6 8.33 -18.14 -56.45
CA VAL A 6 6.95 -17.60 -56.55
C VAL A 6 5.69 -18.44 -56.88
N GLY A 7 4.60 -18.02 -56.21
CA GLY A 7 3.21 -17.92 -56.72
C GLY A 7 2.21 -18.94 -56.13
N GLY A 8 0.97 -18.66 -55.74
CA GLY A 8 0.08 -17.50 -55.88
C GLY A 8 -1.36 -17.94 -55.52
N SER A 9 -2.19 -16.98 -55.13
CA SER A 9 -3.53 -17.06 -54.51
C SER A 9 -4.63 -17.77 -55.30
N SER A 10 -5.69 -18.22 -54.61
CA SER A 10 -7.08 -18.06 -55.11
C SER A 10 -8.13 -18.06 -53.99
N SER A 11 -9.18 -17.31 -54.26
CA SER A 11 -10.29 -16.84 -53.42
C SER A 11 -11.55 -17.68 -53.60
N SER A 12 -12.46 -17.66 -52.62
CA SER A 12 -13.90 -17.86 -52.87
C SER A 12 -14.77 -17.17 -51.82
N SER A 13 -15.36 -16.05 -52.22
CA SER A 13 -16.49 -15.36 -51.59
C SER A 13 -17.82 -15.88 -52.13
N ARG A 14 -18.90 -15.84 -51.33
CA ARG A 14 -20.34 -15.65 -51.71
C ARG A 14 -21.21 -15.98 -50.49
N SER A 15 -22.37 -15.40 -50.22
CA SER A 15 -23.03 -14.11 -50.47
C SER A 15 -24.43 -14.29 -49.89
N ASN A 16 -24.94 -13.28 -49.17
CA ASN A 16 -26.34 -13.19 -48.73
C ASN A 16 -27.31 -13.08 -49.93
N PRO A 17 -28.62 -13.25 -49.70
CA PRO A 17 -29.48 -12.08 -49.88
C PRO A 17 -30.63 -11.94 -48.85
N ALA A 18 -31.15 -10.72 -48.79
CA ALA A 18 -32.29 -10.23 -48.02
C ALA A 18 -33.51 -9.94 -48.94
N SER A 19 -34.72 -9.82 -48.38
CA SER A 19 -35.73 -8.75 -48.65
C SER A 19 -37.05 -9.01 -47.88
N SER A 20 -37.56 -8.05 -47.09
CA SER A 20 -38.72 -7.13 -47.33
C SER A 20 -40.11 -7.78 -47.07
N SER A 21 -41.19 -7.18 -46.55
CA SER A 21 -41.61 -5.81 -46.13
C SER A 21 -43.11 -5.89 -45.71
N GLY A 22 -43.64 -4.97 -44.88
CA GLY A 22 -45.04 -4.49 -45.02
C GLY A 22 -45.98 -4.41 -43.79
N GLY A 23 -46.08 -3.21 -43.20
CA GLY A 23 -47.28 -2.39 -42.87
C GLY A 23 -48.59 -2.91 -42.21
N GLY A 24 -49.07 -2.16 -41.18
CA GLY A 24 -50.45 -1.61 -41.17
C GLY A 24 -51.37 -1.77 -39.93
N LEU A 25 -51.63 -0.63 -39.25
CA LEU A 25 -52.91 -0.13 -38.65
C LEU A 25 -53.55 -0.76 -37.37
N GLY A 26 -53.89 0.12 -36.39
CA GLY A 26 -54.78 -0.12 -35.21
C GLY A 26 -56.29 -0.06 -35.56
N PRO A 27 -57.28 0.01 -34.62
CA PRO A 27 -57.37 0.98 -33.48
C PRO A 27 -58.23 0.58 -32.22
N THR A 28 -58.47 1.56 -31.31
CA THR A 28 -59.57 1.76 -30.30
C THR A 28 -59.58 0.96 -28.97
N SER A 29 -60.13 1.39 -27.81
CA SER A 29 -60.37 2.67 -27.09
C SER A 29 -61.16 2.41 -25.78
N ALA A 30 -60.97 3.25 -24.75
CA ALA A 30 -61.91 3.60 -23.64
C ALA A 30 -62.13 2.58 -22.48
N ALA A 31 -62.41 2.92 -21.20
CA ALA A 31 -62.84 4.17 -20.53
C ALA A 31 -62.58 4.09 -18.99
N SER A 32 -62.46 5.26 -18.33
CA SER A 32 -62.63 5.47 -16.87
C SER A 32 -64.12 5.49 -16.45
N PRO A 33 -64.45 5.58 -15.14
CA PRO A 33 -64.98 6.85 -14.59
C PRO A 33 -64.61 7.07 -13.07
N THR A 34 -64.15 8.25 -12.60
CA THR A 34 -64.81 9.53 -12.19
C THR A 34 -64.93 9.75 -10.67
N ALA A 35 -64.98 11.04 -10.31
CA ALA A 35 -65.42 11.72 -9.07
C ALA A 35 -64.27 12.03 -8.08
N SER A 36 -64.03 13.24 -7.59
CA SER A 36 -64.59 14.62 -7.67
C SER A 36 -63.46 15.54 -7.13
N GLY A 37 -63.26 16.84 -7.39
CA GLY A 37 -64.14 17.94 -7.78
C GLY A 37 -63.95 19.11 -6.79
N VAL A 38 -63.19 20.14 -7.20
CA VAL A 38 -63.28 21.59 -6.83
C VAL A 38 -62.92 21.97 -5.38
N GLY A 39 -62.14 23.01 -5.04
CA GLY A 39 -61.46 24.09 -5.76
C GLY A 39 -61.22 25.26 -4.79
N THR A 40 -60.13 26.01 -4.93
CA THR A 40 -60.04 27.50 -4.88
C THR A 40 -58.59 27.96 -4.67
N ALA A 41 -58.28 29.04 -5.37
CA ALA A 41 -56.96 29.62 -5.55
C ALA A 41 -56.37 30.24 -4.28
N GLN A 42 -55.04 30.19 -4.15
CA GLN A 42 -54.25 31.33 -3.68
C GLN A 42 -52.84 31.26 -4.27
N ASN A 43 -52.51 32.34 -4.96
CA ASN A 43 -51.29 32.59 -5.70
C ASN A 43 -50.26 33.20 -4.73
N THR A 44 -49.18 32.49 -4.40
CA THR A 44 -48.02 33.08 -3.73
C THR A 44 -46.73 32.44 -4.25
N VAL A 45 -45.96 33.24 -4.99
CA VAL A 45 -44.61 32.94 -5.47
C VAL A 45 -43.62 33.38 -4.38
N PRO A 46 -42.62 32.56 -4.01
CA PRO A 46 -41.61 32.98 -3.05
C PRO A 46 -40.49 33.81 -3.70
N SER A 47 -39.87 34.59 -2.82
CA SER A 47 -39.07 35.78 -3.05
C SER A 47 -37.76 35.57 -3.82
N ARG A 48 -37.42 36.60 -4.61
CA ARG A 48 -36.19 36.80 -5.38
C ARG A 48 -35.13 37.46 -4.48
N ALA A 49 -33.92 36.92 -4.49
CA ALA A 49 -32.70 37.56 -4.00
C ALA A 49 -31.58 37.41 -5.06
N PRO A 50 -30.54 38.26 -5.06
CA PRO A 50 -30.13 39.00 -6.26
C PRO A 50 -29.03 38.32 -7.09
N ALA A 51 -29.04 38.64 -8.39
CA ALA A 51 -27.97 38.35 -9.33
C ALA A 51 -26.77 39.29 -9.06
N VAL A 52 -25.58 38.71 -8.94
CA VAL A 52 -24.30 39.43 -8.97
C VAL A 52 -23.69 39.32 -10.36
N ASN A 53 -23.52 40.47 -11.00
CA ASN A 53 -22.76 40.66 -12.23
C ASN A 53 -21.26 40.48 -11.95
N PHE A 54 -20.59 39.64 -12.74
CA PHE A 54 -19.13 39.68 -12.89
C PHE A 54 -18.81 40.02 -14.35
N GLU A 55 -18.64 41.31 -14.63
CA GLU A 55 -17.94 41.78 -15.82
C GLU A 55 -16.44 41.90 -15.51
N GLN A 56 -15.66 41.23 -16.36
CA GLN A 56 -14.38 41.65 -16.95
C GLN A 56 -13.37 42.39 -16.05
N SER A 57 -12.28 41.68 -15.73
CA SER A 57 -10.96 42.30 -15.62
C SER A 57 -9.89 41.33 -16.11
N SER A 58 -9.42 41.61 -17.33
CA SER A 58 -8.16 41.19 -17.91
C SER A 58 -6.98 41.61 -17.02
N PHE A 59 -6.02 40.71 -16.78
CA PHE A 59 -4.67 41.10 -16.40
C PHE A 59 -3.63 40.23 -17.11
N ASP A 60 -2.73 40.93 -17.80
CA ASP A 60 -1.64 40.47 -18.65
C ASP A 60 -0.50 39.77 -17.90
N PRO A 61 0.32 38.98 -18.60
CA PRO A 61 1.48 38.28 -18.04
C PRO A 61 2.68 39.24 -17.92
N ALA A 62 3.19 39.42 -16.69
CA ALA A 62 4.40 40.20 -16.45
C ALA A 62 5.65 39.35 -16.66
N ASN A 63 6.40 39.72 -17.70
CA ASN A 63 7.75 39.31 -17.99
C ASN A 63 8.74 40.33 -17.37
N SER A 64 9.82 39.82 -16.77
CA SER A 64 11.12 40.47 -16.50
C SER A 64 11.22 41.64 -15.50
N VAL A 65 11.94 41.40 -14.38
CA VAL A 65 13.10 42.24 -14.01
C VAL A 65 14.21 41.37 -13.39
N ARG A 66 15.37 41.40 -14.05
CA ARG A 66 16.70 41.01 -13.56
C ARG A 66 17.00 41.62 -12.20
N SER A 67 17.66 40.86 -11.31
CA SER A 67 18.86 41.28 -10.56
C SER A 67 19.22 40.22 -9.53
N MET A 68 20.54 40.00 -9.36
CA MET A 68 21.22 39.27 -8.26
C MET A 68 21.57 37.79 -8.54
N PRO A 69 22.75 37.31 -8.09
CA PRO A 69 23.77 36.79 -9.00
C PRO A 69 24.00 35.27 -8.92
N ALA A 70 24.65 34.76 -9.97
CA ALA A 70 25.08 33.39 -10.15
C ALA A 70 26.03 32.92 -9.03
N LEU A 71 25.63 31.86 -8.31
CA LEU A 71 26.52 31.01 -7.52
C LEU A 71 26.82 29.74 -8.31
N THR A 72 27.59 29.92 -9.37
CA THR A 72 28.38 28.84 -9.96
C THR A 72 29.81 29.32 -9.95
N GLN A 73 30.63 28.78 -9.04
CA GLN A 73 32.02 28.37 -9.30
C GLN A 73 32.45 27.32 -8.25
N PRO A 74 33.03 26.19 -8.67
CA PRO A 74 33.66 25.25 -7.76
C PRO A 74 34.92 25.88 -7.16
N THR A 75 35.03 25.82 -5.84
CA THR A 75 36.21 26.24 -5.08
C THR A 75 37.39 25.32 -5.43
N PRO A 76 38.59 25.85 -5.77
CA PRO A 76 39.76 25.01 -5.93
C PRO A 76 40.17 24.45 -4.57
N VAL A 77 40.14 23.12 -4.45
CA VAL A 77 40.70 22.42 -3.29
C VAL A 77 42.20 22.70 -3.25
N ASN A 78 42.62 23.38 -2.18
CA ASN A 78 44.01 23.65 -1.88
C ASN A 78 44.72 22.31 -1.64
N ARG A 79 45.60 21.94 -2.57
CA ARG A 79 46.40 20.72 -2.53
C ARG A 79 47.45 20.90 -1.42
N MET A 80 47.13 20.47 -0.20
CA MET A 80 48.14 20.36 0.85
C MET A 80 49.23 19.39 0.36
N ASN A 81 50.47 19.90 0.32
CA ASN A 81 51.68 19.13 0.10
C ASN A 81 51.76 18.00 1.13
N PHE A 82 51.43 16.78 0.72
CA PHE A 82 52.00 15.60 1.35
C PHE A 82 53.32 15.32 0.64
N GLU A 83 54.42 15.64 1.30
CA GLU A 83 55.73 15.14 0.92
C GLU A 83 55.66 13.61 0.87
N ARG A 84 55.86 13.05 -0.32
CA ARG A 84 56.11 11.62 -0.51
C ARG A 84 57.47 11.30 0.08
N SER A 85 57.50 10.96 1.36
CA SER A 85 58.59 10.17 1.92
C SER A 85 58.40 8.72 1.47
N SER A 86 59.38 8.21 0.74
CA SER A 86 59.45 6.83 0.27
C SER A 86 59.46 5.87 1.46
N PHE A 87 58.51 4.95 1.49
CA PHE A 87 58.50 3.83 2.42
C PHE A 87 59.67 2.88 2.08
N ASP A 88 60.62 2.75 2.99
CA ASP A 88 61.73 1.79 2.91
C ASP A 88 61.41 0.53 3.74
N PRO A 89 61.09 -0.62 3.11
CA PRO A 89 60.73 -1.83 3.81
C PRO A 89 61.91 -2.53 4.51
N ALA A 90 63.14 -2.02 4.42
CA ALA A 90 64.33 -2.64 5.01
C ALA A 90 64.74 -2.10 6.40
N GLN A 91 64.00 -1.13 6.96
CA GLN A 91 64.33 -0.50 8.27
C GLN A 91 63.36 -0.86 9.43
N ALA A 92 62.34 -1.69 9.20
CA ALA A 92 61.36 -2.06 10.24
C ALA A 92 61.69 -3.38 10.99
N SER A 93 62.91 -3.89 10.85
CA SER A 93 63.30 -5.20 11.38
C SER A 93 64.64 -5.15 12.12
N ALA A 94 64.74 -4.34 13.18
CA ALA A 94 65.79 -4.48 14.19
C ALA A 94 65.50 -3.60 15.42
N SER A 95 64.64 -4.05 16.34
CA SER A 95 64.69 -3.65 17.76
C SER A 95 63.60 -4.30 18.63
N VAL A 96 63.72 -5.60 18.90
CA VAL A 96 63.36 -6.16 20.23
C VAL A 96 64.23 -7.40 20.49
N PRO A 97 65.14 -7.40 21.49
CA PRO A 97 65.82 -8.61 21.93
C PRO A 97 65.05 -9.31 23.07
N GLY A 98 64.85 -10.61 22.89
CA GLY A 98 64.73 -11.58 24.00
C GLY A 98 63.31 -11.94 24.47
N LEU A 99 62.76 -13.04 23.93
CA LEU A 99 61.91 -13.96 24.70
C LEU A 99 61.70 -15.28 23.93
N PHE A 100 62.72 -16.14 23.91
CA PHE A 100 62.50 -17.57 23.67
C PHE A 100 62.71 -18.28 25.00
N ASP A 101 61.65 -18.31 25.81
CA ASP A 101 61.52 -19.34 26.83
C ASP A 101 60.24 -20.12 26.56
N SER A 102 60.37 -21.44 26.57
CA SER A 102 59.35 -22.38 26.11
C SER A 102 58.39 -22.67 27.25
N ALA A 103 57.27 -21.94 27.31
CA ALA A 103 56.18 -22.23 28.22
C ALA A 103 54.95 -22.79 27.46
N PRO A 104 54.28 -23.83 27.96
CA PRO A 104 53.17 -24.47 27.27
C PRO A 104 51.96 -23.54 27.16
N LEU A 105 51.37 -23.47 25.97
CA LEU A 105 50.13 -22.75 25.70
C LEU A 105 48.99 -23.40 26.48
N ASN A 106 48.60 -22.76 27.57
CA ASN A 106 47.32 -22.99 28.24
C ASN A 106 46.36 -21.90 27.73
N PRO A 107 45.31 -22.22 26.95
CA PRO A 107 44.41 -21.19 26.46
C PRO A 107 43.45 -20.80 27.60
N VAL A 108 43.85 -19.80 28.39
CA VAL A 108 42.89 -19.07 29.22
C VAL A 108 42.10 -18.18 28.29
N ALA A 109 40.81 -18.52 28.11
CA ALA A 109 39.87 -17.72 27.36
C ALA A 109 39.83 -16.29 27.92
N GLN A 110 40.28 -15.32 27.13
CA GLN A 110 40.05 -13.91 27.44
C GLN A 110 38.59 -13.60 27.12
N THR A 111 37.79 -13.43 28.17
CA THR A 111 36.41 -12.97 28.06
C THR A 111 36.41 -11.52 27.60
N PHE A 112 36.18 -11.31 26.30
CA PHE A 112 35.71 -10.02 25.79
C PHE A 112 34.31 -9.79 26.35
N THR A 113 34.19 -8.95 27.38
CA THR A 113 32.91 -8.44 27.85
C THR A 113 32.44 -7.30 26.94
N ASN A 114 32.12 -7.64 25.69
CA ASN A 114 31.08 -6.90 24.98
C ASN A 114 29.76 -7.52 25.42
N PRO A 115 28.76 -6.75 25.89
CA PRO A 115 27.44 -7.33 26.09
C PRO A 115 26.99 -7.88 24.74
N LEU A 116 26.72 -9.19 24.70
CA LEU A 116 25.99 -9.79 23.58
C LEU A 116 24.75 -8.92 23.34
N PRO A 117 24.37 -8.62 22.08
CA PRO A 117 23.03 -8.15 21.81
C PRO A 117 22.05 -9.14 22.45
N ALA A 118 21.00 -8.59 23.06
CA ALA A 118 20.00 -9.35 23.79
C ALA A 118 19.62 -10.64 23.03
N LEU A 119 19.47 -11.73 23.79
CA LEU A 119 19.00 -13.03 23.31
C LEU A 119 17.84 -12.82 22.32
N PRO A 120 17.78 -13.59 21.21
CA PRO A 120 16.77 -13.39 20.19
C PRO A 120 15.40 -13.39 20.86
N GLU A 121 14.60 -12.34 20.57
CA GLU A 121 13.18 -12.37 20.86
C GLU A 121 12.62 -13.72 20.38
N ASN A 122 11.72 -14.30 21.18
CA ASN A 122 11.02 -15.53 20.81
C ASN A 122 10.52 -15.40 19.36
N PHE A 123 10.83 -16.34 18.47
CA PHE A 123 10.35 -16.30 17.07
C PHE A 123 8.84 -16.00 16.98
N GLU A 124 8.05 -16.53 17.92
CA GLU A 124 6.62 -16.26 18.11
C GLU A 124 6.27 -14.77 18.30
N SER A 125 7.08 -13.98 19.02
CA SER A 125 6.75 -12.57 19.30
C SER A 125 6.89 -11.67 18.08
N ALA A 126 7.72 -12.05 17.11
CA ALA A 126 7.90 -11.27 15.88
C ALA A 126 6.70 -11.37 14.92
N PHE A 127 5.87 -12.42 15.06
CA PHE A 127 4.66 -12.62 14.25
C PHE A 127 3.37 -12.28 14.98
N LYS A 128 3.47 -11.75 16.20
CA LYS A 128 2.34 -11.17 16.93
C LYS A 128 2.43 -9.67 16.92
N VAL A 129 1.41 -9.02 16.39
CA VAL A 129 1.28 -7.57 16.30
C VAL A 129 0.30 -7.04 17.36
N PRO A 130 0.50 -5.82 17.89
CA PRO A 130 -0.40 -5.24 18.88
C PRO A 130 -1.79 -4.96 18.31
N LYS A 131 -1.89 -4.71 17.01
CA LYS A 131 -3.12 -4.50 16.24
C LYS A 131 -2.93 -5.07 14.84
N GLY A 132 -4.03 -5.43 14.17
CA GLY A 132 -3.96 -5.77 12.76
C GLY A 132 -3.53 -7.19 12.46
N GLN A 133 -3.78 -8.16 13.34
CA GLN A 133 -3.24 -9.51 13.18
C GLN A 133 -3.79 -10.18 11.92
N LEU A 134 -5.07 -9.97 11.61
CA LEU A 134 -5.68 -10.44 10.36
C LEU A 134 -4.90 -9.92 9.14
N THR A 135 -4.66 -8.61 9.10
CA THR A 135 -3.94 -7.97 7.99
C THR A 135 -2.49 -8.44 7.94
N PHE A 136 -1.81 -8.49 9.08
CA PHE A 136 -0.40 -8.89 9.16
C PHE A 136 -0.19 -10.29 8.61
N ASP A 137 -0.99 -11.26 9.02
CA ASP A 137 -0.89 -12.65 8.58
C ASP A 137 -1.13 -12.80 7.07
N ALA A 138 -1.91 -11.88 6.51
CA ALA A 138 -2.40 -11.95 5.14
C ALA A 138 -1.55 -11.21 4.09
N GLU A 139 -0.77 -10.20 4.50
CA GLU A 139 -0.01 -9.32 3.59
C GLU A 139 1.38 -9.85 3.19
N GLY A 140 1.83 -10.99 3.70
CA GLY A 140 3.13 -11.53 3.34
C GLY A 140 3.40 -12.96 3.78
N GLN A 141 4.47 -13.55 3.23
CA GLN A 141 4.95 -14.88 3.59
C GLN A 141 6.40 -14.82 4.06
N GLU A 142 6.77 -15.77 4.93
CA GLU A 142 8.15 -15.99 5.36
C GLU A 142 8.84 -17.07 4.53
N GLU A 143 8.08 -17.87 3.80
CA GLU A 143 8.64 -18.84 2.87
C GLU A 143 9.25 -18.12 1.67
N ARG A 144 10.48 -18.50 1.31
CA ARG A 144 11.14 -17.94 0.13
C ARG A 144 10.32 -18.27 -1.12
N GLY A 145 10.06 -17.25 -1.92
CA GLY A 145 9.23 -17.38 -3.12
C GLY A 145 8.68 -16.03 -3.55
N ARG A 146 7.63 -16.06 -4.37
CA ARG A 146 7.00 -14.87 -4.94
C ARG A 146 6.48 -13.88 -3.89
N TYR A 147 6.07 -14.38 -2.72
CA TYR A 147 5.43 -13.58 -1.66
C TYR A 147 6.32 -13.41 -0.43
N PHE A 148 7.63 -13.67 -0.56
CA PHE A 148 8.58 -13.43 0.52
C PHE A 148 8.69 -11.93 0.79
N SER A 149 8.18 -11.51 1.94
CA SER A 149 7.91 -10.10 2.22
C SER A 149 9.14 -9.32 2.69
N ARG A 150 10.16 -9.99 3.24
CA ARG A 150 11.35 -9.33 3.80
C ARG A 150 12.35 -8.81 2.77
N THR A 151 12.10 -8.99 1.47
CA THR A 151 12.89 -8.41 0.38
C THR A 151 12.11 -7.33 -0.38
N PRO A 152 12.79 -6.32 -0.95
CA PRO A 152 12.14 -5.33 -1.80
C PRO A 152 11.45 -5.97 -3.01
N HIS A 153 10.24 -5.53 -3.32
CA HIS A 153 9.44 -6.05 -4.42
C HIS A 153 8.51 -4.99 -5.00
N HIS A 154 7.89 -5.30 -6.15
CA HIS A 154 6.90 -4.46 -6.82
C HIS A 154 5.63 -5.30 -7.07
N PRO A 155 4.68 -5.34 -6.11
CA PRO A 155 3.61 -6.34 -6.11
C PRO A 155 2.57 -6.10 -7.20
N THR A 156 2.29 -4.84 -7.54
CA THR A 156 1.31 -4.45 -8.56
C THR A 156 1.84 -3.32 -9.43
N MET A 157 1.19 -3.03 -10.56
CA MET A 157 1.52 -1.81 -11.34
C MET A 157 1.13 -0.53 -10.59
N SER A 158 0.12 -0.59 -9.72
CA SER A 158 -0.35 0.55 -8.93
C SER A 158 0.52 0.89 -7.72
N SER A 159 1.35 -0.04 -7.25
CA SER A 159 2.27 0.14 -6.12
C SER A 159 3.59 0.78 -6.54
N GLY A 160 4.32 1.33 -5.58
CA GLY A 160 5.74 1.65 -5.72
C GLY A 160 6.62 0.50 -5.24
N VAL A 161 7.89 0.83 -4.97
CA VAL A 161 8.81 -0.10 -4.29
C VAL A 161 8.23 -0.44 -2.92
N THR A 162 8.02 -1.73 -2.65
CA THR A 162 7.42 -2.22 -1.41
C THR A 162 8.40 -3.13 -0.67
N ILE A 163 8.43 -3.06 0.66
CA ILE A 163 9.20 -3.98 1.51
C ILE A 163 8.39 -4.36 2.75
N GLY A 164 8.65 -5.54 3.31
CA GLY A 164 7.86 -6.06 4.41
C GLY A 164 6.41 -6.31 4.00
N ARG A 165 5.51 -6.23 4.98
CA ARG A 165 4.08 -6.46 4.82
C ARG A 165 3.36 -5.14 4.55
N GLY A 166 3.53 -4.62 3.34
CA GLY A 166 2.76 -3.47 2.83
C GLY A 166 3.40 -2.09 2.95
N TYR A 167 4.69 -1.96 3.33
CA TYR A 167 5.36 -0.66 3.34
C TYR A 167 5.72 -0.21 1.91
N ASP A 168 4.82 0.57 1.28
CA ASP A 168 4.95 1.09 -0.09
C ASP A 168 5.60 2.48 -0.12
N MET A 169 6.67 2.65 -0.89
CA MET A 169 7.46 3.89 -0.95
C MET A 169 6.93 4.92 -1.97
N LYS A 170 5.85 4.64 -2.70
CA LYS A 170 5.30 5.48 -3.79
C LYS A 170 4.93 6.90 -3.37
N HIS A 171 4.38 7.05 -2.16
CA HIS A 171 3.89 8.35 -1.67
C HIS A 171 4.78 8.94 -0.58
N ARG A 172 5.91 8.30 -0.28
CA ARG A 172 6.86 8.71 0.75
C ARG A 172 8.04 9.45 0.12
N SER A 173 8.56 10.45 0.81
CA SER A 173 9.83 11.10 0.49
C SER A 173 11.02 10.20 0.85
N THR A 174 12.20 10.49 0.29
CA THR A 174 13.43 9.78 0.63
C THR A 174 13.73 9.91 2.12
N GLU A 175 13.51 11.09 2.69
CA GLU A 175 13.74 11.37 4.12
C GLU A 175 12.80 10.56 5.02
N GLU A 176 11.51 10.48 4.67
CA GLU A 176 10.54 9.62 5.37
C GLU A 176 10.96 8.16 5.29
N VAL A 177 11.35 7.68 4.10
CA VAL A 177 11.76 6.28 3.94
C VAL A 177 12.99 5.94 4.78
N VAL A 178 14.01 6.80 4.84
CA VAL A 178 15.16 6.57 5.72
C VAL A 178 14.74 6.55 7.18
N ALA A 179 13.92 7.51 7.61
CA ALA A 179 13.46 7.61 9.00
C ALA A 179 12.67 6.37 9.44
N ASP A 180 11.70 5.93 8.64
CA ASP A 180 10.85 4.79 8.95
C ASP A 180 11.65 3.47 8.98
N LEU A 181 12.51 3.25 7.99
CA LEU A 181 13.34 2.04 7.92
C LEU A 181 14.33 1.96 9.09
N THR A 182 15.00 3.07 9.41
CA THR A 182 15.96 3.11 10.52
C THR A 182 15.27 2.96 11.87
N ALA A 183 14.10 3.59 12.06
CA ALA A 183 13.27 3.40 13.25
C ALA A 183 12.79 1.95 13.41
N ALA A 184 12.52 1.27 12.29
CA ALA A 184 12.18 -0.15 12.29
C ALA A 184 13.38 -1.07 12.62
N GLY A 185 14.61 -0.56 12.59
CA GLY A 185 15.84 -1.32 12.88
C GLY A 185 16.58 -1.82 11.63
N VAL A 186 16.27 -1.29 10.45
CA VAL A 186 17.04 -1.54 9.23
C VAL A 186 18.37 -0.78 9.32
N PRO A 187 19.52 -1.40 8.97
CA PRO A 187 20.80 -0.71 8.96
C PRO A 187 20.78 0.57 8.11
N GLN A 188 21.43 1.64 8.60
CA GLN A 188 21.45 2.96 7.94
C GLN A 188 21.78 2.89 6.45
N ALA A 189 22.82 2.11 6.08
CA ALA A 189 23.25 1.98 4.68
C ALA A 189 22.18 1.31 3.80
N ASP A 190 21.50 0.29 4.31
CA ASP A 190 20.41 -0.39 3.60
C ASP A 190 19.19 0.53 3.50
N ALA A 191 18.88 1.28 4.56
CA ALA A 191 17.79 2.26 4.56
C ALA A 191 18.03 3.38 3.53
N GLU A 192 19.23 3.93 3.46
CA GLU A 192 19.62 4.93 2.46
C GLU A 192 19.57 4.37 1.04
N LEU A 193 19.98 3.12 0.83
CA LEU A 193 19.89 2.46 -0.47
C LEU A 193 18.43 2.25 -0.87
N LEU A 194 17.58 1.71 0.03
CA LEU A 194 16.15 1.51 -0.22
C LEU A 194 15.40 2.81 -0.47
N ALA A 195 15.76 3.90 0.22
CA ALA A 195 15.13 5.21 0.07
C ALA A 195 15.31 5.84 -1.32
N GLN A 196 16.24 5.33 -2.14
CA GLN A 196 16.33 5.69 -3.57
C GLN A 196 15.12 5.17 -4.37
N GLY A 197 14.38 4.20 -3.84
CA GLY A 197 13.13 3.69 -4.38
C GLY A 197 11.91 4.58 -4.10
N ALA A 198 12.07 5.62 -3.27
CA ALA A 198 11.00 6.55 -2.94
C ALA A 198 10.37 7.17 -4.20
N LYS A 199 9.04 7.20 -4.24
CA LYS A 199 8.23 7.74 -5.35
C LYS A 199 8.41 7.04 -6.70
N LEU A 200 9.21 5.98 -6.79
CA LEU A 200 9.30 5.21 -8.03
C LEU A 200 8.01 4.41 -8.22
N THR A 201 7.52 4.42 -9.46
CA THR A 201 6.36 3.63 -9.90
C THR A 201 6.69 2.87 -11.18
N ASP A 202 5.79 1.97 -11.59
CA ASP A 202 5.82 1.31 -12.89
C ASP A 202 7.18 0.66 -13.20
N GLN A 203 7.73 0.92 -14.39
CA GLN A 203 9.00 0.33 -14.83
C GLN A 203 10.18 0.77 -13.95
N ALA A 204 10.17 2.00 -13.42
CA ALA A 204 11.26 2.49 -12.58
C ALA A 204 11.33 1.74 -11.24
N ALA A 205 10.17 1.44 -10.63
CA ALA A 205 10.11 0.60 -9.44
C ALA A 205 10.58 -0.83 -9.74
N ARG A 206 10.15 -1.41 -10.88
CA ARG A 206 10.59 -2.75 -11.32
C ARG A 206 12.10 -2.82 -11.53
N ASP A 207 12.68 -1.86 -12.22
CA ASP A 207 14.11 -1.83 -12.48
C ASP A 207 14.90 -1.67 -11.18
N PHE A 208 14.38 -0.84 -10.27
CA PHE A 208 15.00 -0.61 -8.96
C PHE A 208 15.07 -1.88 -8.10
N VAL A 209 13.95 -2.60 -7.92
CA VAL A 209 13.94 -3.81 -7.08
C VAL A 209 14.75 -4.97 -7.68
N ASN A 210 14.99 -4.94 -9.00
CA ASN A 210 15.81 -5.93 -9.68
C ASN A 210 17.31 -5.59 -9.67
N ARG A 211 17.72 -4.42 -9.15
CA ARG A 211 19.14 -4.11 -8.99
C ARG A 211 19.77 -5.12 -8.02
N PRO A 212 20.95 -5.69 -8.33
CA PRO A 212 21.55 -6.74 -7.49
C PRO A 212 21.84 -6.32 -6.04
N ASP A 213 22.20 -5.06 -5.81
CA ASP A 213 22.45 -4.50 -4.48
C ASP A 213 21.17 -4.33 -3.68
N VAL A 214 20.07 -3.91 -4.32
CA VAL A 214 18.75 -3.78 -3.69
C VAL A 214 18.12 -5.15 -3.41
N ALA A 215 18.16 -6.07 -4.39
CA ALA A 215 17.59 -7.41 -4.26
C ALA A 215 18.29 -8.27 -3.20
N ALA A 216 19.51 -7.92 -2.82
CA ALA A 216 20.26 -8.60 -1.76
C ALA A 216 19.83 -8.17 -0.34
N ILE A 217 19.08 -7.07 -0.19
CA ILE A 217 18.61 -6.59 1.11
C ILE A 217 17.48 -7.49 1.61
N GLU A 218 17.66 -8.03 2.80
CA GLU A 218 16.63 -8.78 3.54
C GLU A 218 16.49 -8.17 4.93
N ILE A 219 15.33 -7.59 5.24
CA ILE A 219 15.07 -7.01 6.56
C ILE A 219 14.82 -8.10 7.61
N SER A 220 15.05 -7.79 8.89
CA SER A 220 14.72 -8.72 9.98
C SER A 220 13.20 -8.86 10.15
N GLN A 221 12.76 -9.92 10.83
CA GLN A 221 11.34 -10.09 11.20
C GLN A 221 10.85 -8.95 12.10
N SER A 222 11.69 -8.47 13.02
CA SER A 222 11.37 -7.31 13.87
C SER A 222 11.19 -6.03 13.06
N ALA A 223 12.04 -5.77 12.07
CA ALA A 223 11.92 -4.62 11.20
C ALA A 223 10.65 -4.68 10.36
N GLN A 224 10.31 -5.85 9.82
CA GLN A 224 9.05 -6.06 9.11
C GLN A 224 7.83 -5.77 10.00
N LYS A 225 7.82 -6.29 11.24
CA LYS A 225 6.77 -6.04 12.22
C LYS A 225 6.65 -4.55 12.55
N ASN A 226 7.77 -3.87 12.77
CA ASN A 226 7.79 -2.44 13.09
C ASN A 226 7.27 -1.59 11.93
N LEU A 227 7.72 -1.89 10.70
CA LEU A 227 7.19 -1.22 9.49
C LEU A 227 5.70 -1.47 9.32
N PHE A 228 5.24 -2.71 9.53
CA PHE A 228 3.82 -3.03 9.47
C PHE A 228 3.01 -2.21 10.46
N ASN A 229 3.47 -2.09 11.72
CA ASN A 229 2.74 -1.31 12.73
C ASN A 229 2.56 0.15 12.29
N THR A 230 3.60 0.77 11.73
CA THR A 230 3.52 2.13 11.18
C THR A 230 2.45 2.22 10.07
N VAL A 231 2.49 1.31 9.11
CA VAL A 231 1.56 1.30 7.97
C VAL A 231 0.13 0.98 8.42
N TYR A 232 -0.03 0.08 9.38
CA TYR A 232 -1.33 -0.26 9.95
C TYR A 232 -1.96 0.94 10.66
N ASP A 233 -1.20 1.69 11.46
CA ASP A 233 -1.69 2.91 12.12
C ASP A 233 -2.15 3.97 11.10
N GLU A 234 -1.45 4.13 9.98
CA GLU A 234 -1.88 5.00 8.88
C GLU A 234 -3.23 4.53 8.29
N HIS A 235 -3.38 3.24 8.02
CA HIS A 235 -4.61 2.67 7.47
C HIS A 235 -5.78 2.70 8.46
N GLU A 236 -5.53 2.51 9.75
CA GLU A 236 -6.52 2.67 10.82
C GLU A 236 -7.07 4.09 10.84
N GLN A 237 -6.19 5.10 10.83
CA GLN A 237 -6.59 6.51 10.77
C GLN A 237 -7.39 6.83 9.50
N ASP A 238 -6.95 6.29 8.37
CA ASP A 238 -7.63 6.48 7.09
C ASP A 238 -9.02 5.83 7.07
N MET A 239 -9.14 4.63 7.65
CA MET A 239 -10.39 3.91 7.79
C MET A 239 -11.38 4.72 8.63
N MET A 240 -10.94 5.22 9.80
CA MET A 240 -11.75 6.09 10.65
C MET A 240 -12.18 7.37 9.93
N ARG A 241 -11.24 8.03 9.25
CA ARG A 241 -11.51 9.26 8.49
C ARG A 241 -12.55 9.04 7.39
N ILE A 242 -12.46 7.95 6.64
CA ILE A 242 -13.38 7.64 5.54
C ILE A 242 -14.76 7.27 6.08
N ALA A 243 -14.83 6.39 7.09
CA ALA A 243 -16.10 5.98 7.70
C ALA A 243 -16.85 7.13 8.39
N ASN A 244 -16.13 8.13 8.92
CA ASN A 244 -16.71 9.34 9.50
C ASN A 244 -16.93 10.48 8.48
N GLY A 245 -16.78 10.20 7.17
CA GLY A 245 -17.04 11.19 6.13
C GLY A 245 -18.51 11.66 6.13
N PRO A 246 -18.83 12.90 5.73
CA PRO A 246 -20.20 13.44 5.82
C PRO A 246 -21.26 12.56 5.15
N SER A 247 -20.96 12.04 3.95
CA SER A 247 -21.89 11.14 3.24
C SER A 247 -22.04 9.76 3.89
N GLN A 248 -21.06 9.33 4.70
CA GLN A 248 -21.11 8.05 5.40
C GLN A 248 -21.90 8.20 6.69
N LEU A 249 -21.71 9.30 7.41
CA LEU A 249 -22.51 9.66 8.57
C LEU A 249 -23.99 9.81 8.21
N GLU A 250 -24.29 10.49 7.10
CA GLU A 250 -25.66 10.65 6.62
C GLU A 250 -26.29 9.32 6.19
N ALA A 251 -25.54 8.47 5.48
CA ALA A 251 -26.08 7.23 4.93
C ALA A 251 -26.20 6.08 5.95
N TYR A 252 -25.26 6.01 6.91
CA TYR A 252 -25.09 4.82 7.76
C TYR A 252 -25.08 5.12 9.25
N GLY A 253 -24.79 6.37 9.65
CA GLY A 253 -24.60 6.75 11.05
C GLY A 253 -23.13 6.76 11.47
N GLN A 254 -22.92 7.11 12.74
CA GLN A 254 -21.60 7.24 13.34
C GLN A 254 -21.12 5.89 13.91
N VAL A 255 -19.86 5.55 13.66
CA VAL A 255 -19.22 4.40 14.30
C VAL A 255 -18.76 4.79 15.70
N ASP A 256 -19.08 3.97 16.70
CA ASP A 256 -18.53 4.09 18.06
C ASP A 256 -17.17 3.37 18.13
N TRP A 257 -16.10 4.08 17.77
CA TRP A 257 -14.75 3.53 17.74
C TRP A 257 -14.20 3.14 19.12
N GLU A 258 -14.70 3.74 20.21
CA GLU A 258 -14.23 3.44 21.57
C GLU A 258 -14.75 2.08 22.05
N ASN A 259 -15.96 1.69 21.64
CA ASN A 259 -16.61 0.45 22.05
C ASN A 259 -16.77 -0.58 20.91
N LEU A 260 -16.15 -0.35 19.76
CA LEU A 260 -16.18 -1.27 18.63
C LEU A 260 -15.50 -2.58 18.99
N ASP A 261 -16.11 -3.70 18.58
CA ASP A 261 -15.50 -5.02 18.76
C ASP A 261 -14.13 -5.06 18.04
N PRO A 262 -13.05 -5.49 18.72
CA PRO A 262 -11.71 -5.49 18.14
C PRO A 262 -11.59 -6.27 16.83
N ALA A 263 -12.34 -7.35 16.65
CA ALA A 263 -12.31 -8.13 15.42
C ALA A 263 -12.99 -7.38 14.25
N ILE A 264 -14.02 -6.58 14.55
CA ILE A 264 -14.65 -5.69 13.57
C ILE A 264 -13.68 -4.59 13.14
N LEU A 265 -12.94 -3.99 14.10
CA LEU A 265 -11.93 -2.98 13.79
C LEU A 265 -10.84 -3.57 12.90
N ASP A 266 -10.27 -4.72 13.25
CA ASP A 266 -9.20 -5.38 12.47
C ASP A 266 -9.67 -5.69 11.04
N LEU A 267 -10.88 -6.25 10.87
CA LEU A 267 -11.47 -6.47 9.56
C LEU A 267 -11.67 -5.16 8.78
N ALA A 268 -12.18 -4.11 9.42
CA ALA A 268 -12.41 -2.82 8.76
C ALA A 268 -11.10 -2.22 8.24
N VAL A 269 -10.03 -2.30 9.02
CA VAL A 269 -8.70 -1.84 8.59
C VAL A 269 -8.13 -2.74 7.50
N ASP A 270 -8.27 -4.07 7.57
CA ASP A 270 -7.85 -4.99 6.50
C ASP A 270 -8.53 -4.65 5.16
N LEU A 271 -9.83 -4.36 5.18
CA LEU A 271 -10.55 -3.91 3.98
C LEU A 271 -9.98 -2.59 3.43
N ARG A 272 -9.63 -1.65 4.30
CA ARG A 272 -9.00 -0.39 3.90
C ARG A 272 -7.60 -0.60 3.34
N PHE A 273 -6.82 -1.48 3.97
CA PHE A 273 -5.43 -1.81 3.66
C PHE A 273 -5.32 -2.44 2.28
N ARG A 274 -6.08 -3.52 2.06
CA ARG A 274 -6.13 -4.23 0.77
C ARG A 274 -6.79 -3.43 -0.35
N GLY A 275 -7.67 -2.49 0.01
CA GLY A 275 -8.42 -1.65 -0.92
C GLY A 275 -9.84 -2.15 -1.25
N ASP A 276 -10.34 -3.12 -0.48
CA ASP A 276 -11.68 -3.69 -0.65
C ASP A 276 -12.78 -2.78 -0.06
N TYR A 277 -12.44 -1.76 0.74
CA TYR A 277 -13.40 -0.81 1.33
C TYR A 277 -13.87 0.29 0.33
N THR A 278 -14.41 -0.15 -0.79
CA THR A 278 -14.91 0.68 -1.91
C THR A 278 -16.32 1.22 -1.65
N PRO A 279 -16.83 2.20 -2.42
CA PRO A 279 -18.22 2.65 -2.30
C PRO A 279 -19.27 1.55 -2.52
N LEU A 280 -18.93 0.49 -3.26
CA LEU A 280 -19.84 -0.64 -3.49
C LEU A 280 -19.94 -1.52 -2.24
N THR A 281 -18.81 -2.04 -1.77
CA THR A 281 -18.75 -2.94 -0.61
C THR A 281 -19.17 -2.24 0.68
N ARG A 282 -18.84 -0.94 0.82
CA ARG A 282 -19.22 -0.12 1.98
C ARG A 282 -20.71 -0.08 2.25
N LYS A 283 -21.56 -0.17 1.22
CA LYS A 283 -23.02 -0.17 1.39
C LYS A 283 -23.52 -1.33 2.26
N GLU A 284 -22.77 -2.42 2.28
CA GLU A 284 -23.13 -3.63 3.02
C GLU A 284 -22.32 -3.78 4.30
N VAL A 285 -21.04 -3.37 4.27
CA VAL A 285 -20.14 -3.48 5.43
C VAL A 285 -20.40 -2.39 6.48
N GLN A 286 -20.54 -1.13 6.06
CA GLN A 286 -20.59 0.00 7.00
C GLN A 286 -21.77 -0.04 7.97
N PRO A 287 -23.00 -0.41 7.56
CA PRO A 287 -24.11 -0.56 8.50
C PRO A 287 -23.81 -1.57 9.62
N LEU A 288 -23.11 -2.66 9.30
CA LEU A 288 -22.75 -3.70 10.28
C LEU A 288 -21.66 -3.20 11.25
N ILE A 289 -20.68 -2.44 10.76
CA ILE A 289 -19.68 -1.77 11.61
C ILE A 289 -20.36 -0.78 12.55
N VAL A 290 -21.26 0.08 12.06
CA VAL A 290 -21.98 1.06 12.89
C VAL A 290 -22.79 0.38 13.99
N ASN A 291 -23.42 -0.75 13.69
CA ASN A 291 -24.21 -1.51 14.64
C ASN A 291 -23.38 -2.41 15.58
N ASN A 292 -22.04 -2.42 15.44
CA ASN A 292 -21.14 -3.33 16.15
C ASN A 292 -21.56 -4.81 15.97
N ASP A 293 -22.02 -5.17 14.77
CA ASP A 293 -22.65 -6.46 14.46
C ASP A 293 -21.63 -7.48 13.94
N LEU A 294 -20.92 -8.12 14.88
CA LEU A 294 -19.92 -9.14 14.56
C LEU A 294 -20.53 -10.35 13.85
N GLN A 295 -21.74 -10.78 14.25
CA GLN A 295 -22.42 -11.91 13.63
C GLN A 295 -22.81 -11.58 12.18
N GLY A 296 -23.40 -10.40 11.93
CA GLY A 296 -23.75 -9.96 10.59
C GLY A 296 -22.54 -9.82 9.68
N LEU A 297 -21.39 -9.36 10.22
CA LEU A 297 -20.14 -9.35 9.46
C LEU A 297 -19.65 -10.77 9.14
N TYR A 298 -19.70 -11.69 10.10
CA TYR A 298 -19.36 -13.09 9.83
C TYR A 298 -20.26 -13.69 8.75
N ASP A 299 -21.57 -13.49 8.82
CA ASP A 299 -22.51 -14.00 7.83
C ASP A 299 -22.22 -13.44 6.43
N LEU A 300 -21.93 -12.14 6.34
CA LEU A 300 -21.56 -11.45 5.10
C LEU A 300 -20.25 -12.00 4.53
N PHE A 301 -19.20 -12.10 5.35
CA PHE A 301 -17.86 -12.54 4.94
C PHE A 301 -17.73 -14.05 4.81
N SER A 302 -18.74 -14.83 5.22
CA SER A 302 -18.84 -16.28 4.97
C SER A 302 -19.50 -16.61 3.63
N ASN A 303 -20.12 -15.64 2.97
CA ASN A 303 -20.74 -15.83 1.66
C ASN A 303 -19.65 -15.87 0.55
N GLU A 304 -19.24 -17.08 0.18
CA GLU A 304 -18.19 -17.29 -0.83
C GLU A 304 -18.51 -16.66 -2.18
N ASP A 305 -19.74 -16.79 -2.68
CA ASP A 305 -20.14 -16.24 -3.98
C ASP A 305 -19.98 -14.71 -3.99
N LYS A 306 -20.42 -14.08 -2.90
CA LYS A 306 -20.27 -12.64 -2.72
C LYS A 306 -18.80 -12.21 -2.62
N MET A 307 -18.01 -12.88 -1.79
CA MET A 307 -16.62 -12.50 -1.56
C MET A 307 -15.76 -12.74 -2.82
N VAL A 308 -15.84 -13.94 -3.39
CA VAL A 308 -14.93 -14.38 -4.46
C VAL A 308 -15.43 -13.94 -5.83
N ASN A 309 -16.72 -14.05 -6.12
CA ASN A 309 -17.24 -13.79 -7.47
C ASN A 309 -17.72 -12.35 -7.65
N GLU A 310 -18.45 -11.79 -6.68
CA GLU A 310 -18.93 -10.40 -6.81
C GLU A 310 -17.85 -9.38 -6.46
N TRP A 311 -17.12 -9.58 -5.36
CA TRP A 311 -16.14 -8.62 -4.85
C TRP A 311 -14.70 -8.93 -5.26
N ASN A 312 -14.50 -10.05 -5.97
CA ASN A 312 -13.19 -10.46 -6.49
C ASN A 312 -12.10 -10.55 -5.40
N VAL A 313 -12.49 -10.98 -4.20
CA VAL A 313 -11.58 -11.27 -3.10
C VAL A 313 -10.90 -12.61 -3.39
N PRO A 314 -9.55 -12.67 -3.38
CA PRO A 314 -8.81 -13.91 -3.50
C PRO A 314 -9.25 -14.95 -2.46
N ARG A 315 -9.26 -16.22 -2.87
CA ARG A 315 -9.77 -17.32 -2.06
C ARG A 315 -9.08 -17.43 -0.69
N ASP A 316 -7.77 -17.25 -0.65
CA ASP A 316 -6.98 -17.25 0.58
C ASP A 316 -7.40 -16.11 1.52
N ARG A 317 -7.60 -14.89 0.99
CA ARG A 317 -8.08 -13.75 1.79
C ARG A 317 -9.51 -13.96 2.29
N PHE A 318 -10.38 -14.53 1.47
CA PHE A 318 -11.74 -14.90 1.89
C PHE A 318 -11.71 -15.88 3.07
N GLU A 319 -10.94 -16.96 2.95
CA GLU A 319 -10.82 -17.97 4.01
C GLU A 319 -10.25 -17.37 5.30
N GLN A 320 -9.21 -16.54 5.22
CA GLN A 320 -8.63 -15.86 6.37
C GLN A 320 -9.63 -14.95 7.09
N ARG A 321 -10.37 -14.11 6.35
CA ARG A 321 -11.40 -13.22 6.94
C ARG A 321 -12.53 -14.01 7.59
N ARG A 322 -13.04 -15.04 6.91
CA ARG A 322 -14.11 -15.91 7.42
C ARG A 322 -13.67 -16.59 8.72
N ASP A 323 -12.51 -17.21 8.71
CA ASP A 323 -12.01 -18.01 9.84
C ASP A 323 -11.66 -17.11 11.03
N TYR A 324 -11.11 -15.91 10.77
CA TYR A 324 -10.85 -14.90 11.79
C TYR A 324 -12.14 -14.48 12.51
N LEU A 325 -13.20 -14.15 11.77
CA LEU A 325 -14.49 -13.76 12.35
C LEU A 325 -15.19 -14.93 13.07
N ALA A 326 -15.06 -16.16 12.54
CA ALA A 326 -15.56 -17.36 13.21
C ALA A 326 -14.91 -17.56 14.58
N ASN A 327 -13.59 -17.39 14.65
CA ASN A 327 -12.83 -17.49 15.90
C ASN A 327 -13.24 -16.39 16.90
N ALA A 328 -13.38 -15.14 16.42
CA ALA A 328 -13.83 -14.02 17.27
C ALA A 328 -15.23 -14.27 17.87
N LEU A 329 -16.17 -14.82 17.09
CA LEU A 329 -17.50 -15.20 17.58
C LEU A 329 -17.41 -16.32 18.63
N ALA A 330 -16.56 -17.33 18.41
CA ALA A 330 -16.37 -18.41 19.37
C ALA A 330 -15.76 -17.90 20.69
N GLU A 331 -14.80 -16.99 20.63
CA GLU A 331 -14.21 -16.34 21.81
C GLU A 331 -15.23 -15.48 22.56
N GLN A 332 -16.04 -14.70 21.85
CA GLN A 332 -17.11 -13.90 22.44
C GLN A 332 -18.17 -14.79 23.11
N ALA A 333 -18.50 -15.95 22.53
CA ALA A 333 -19.42 -16.91 23.13
C ALA A 333 -18.83 -17.59 24.37
N ALA A 334 -17.52 -17.87 24.38
CA ALA A 334 -16.83 -18.47 25.53
C ALA A 334 -16.63 -17.49 26.71
N ALA A 335 -16.64 -16.18 26.43
CA ALA A 335 -16.53 -15.14 27.45
C ALA A 335 -17.86 -14.77 28.14
N ARG A 336 -18.99 -15.31 27.68
CA ARG A 336 -20.34 -15.10 28.23
C ARG A 336 -20.73 -16.23 29.20
#